data_AF-A0A371QM67-F1
#
_entry.id   AF-A0A371QM67-F1
#
_cell.length_a   1.000
_cell.length_b   1.000
_cell.length_c   1.000
_cell.angle_alpha   90.00
_cell.angle_beta   90.00
_cell.angle_gamma   90.00
#
_symmetry.space_group_name_H-M   'P 1'
#
loop_
_entity.id
_entity.type
_entity.pdbx_description
1 polymer ?
#
loop_
_entity_poly.entity_id
_entity_poly.type
_entity_poly.pdbx_seq_one_letter_code
_entity_poly.pdbx_strand_id
1 'polypeptide(L)'
;MKLVVSFVILSLLPLLLAGQPLKSNLSESVLQADAESETVHISDFISPVLSRSYSDETFDNSLQRRFTETPALGLLSSAILPGSGQMINNNWIRGGLFAAIEIASIYMIVEYHNRGNRGEQRYENFADQNWSVTQYAQWLVEYHDENGINNANLAQLRNMVEGIDPAFDTSVDWQQIDIDILRDVERNTPFITPDANRTSNFSHILPGYGSQQYYELISKYYQYQAGWADYYGYHSANNSNPYRISRDGDKASPLFSEGISLAEQFNEDFRTSKNFKMLLIANHVISAFDSFFTFQLKQNRLQAATSMSPASYIQLTYNF
;
A
#
# COMPACT_ATOMS: atom_id res chain seq x y z
N MET A 1 5.03 -24.29 -18.85
CA MET A 1 6.41 -23.87 -18.55
C MET A 1 6.36 -22.43 -18.05
N LYS A 2 6.30 -22.22 -16.73
CA LYS A 2 6.19 -20.89 -16.09
C LYS A 2 7.50 -20.62 -15.36
N LEU A 3 8.18 -19.52 -15.71
CA LEU A 3 9.40 -19.05 -15.05
C LEU A 3 9.00 -18.35 -13.74
N VAL A 4 9.39 -18.94 -12.61
CA VAL A 4 9.28 -18.36 -11.27
C VAL A 4 10.59 -17.65 -10.98
N VAL A 5 10.55 -16.32 -10.83
CA VAL A 5 11.68 -15.54 -10.32
C VAL A 5 11.50 -15.43 -8.81
N SER A 6 12.26 -16.23 -8.05
CA SER A 6 12.37 -16.13 -6.60
C SER A 6 13.40 -15.05 -6.24
N PHE A 7 12.97 -14.02 -5.50
CA PHE A 7 13.88 -13.10 -4.82
C PHE A 7 14.07 -13.56 -3.37
N VAL A 8 15.33 -13.81 -2.99
CA VAL A 8 15.74 -14.18 -1.64
C VAL A 8 15.67 -12.95 -0.73
N ILE A 9 14.86 -13.03 0.31
CA ILE A 9 14.82 -12.06 1.42
C ILE A 9 15.89 -12.49 2.44
N LEU A 10 16.92 -11.66 2.64
CA LEU A 10 17.87 -11.85 3.74
C LEU A 10 17.30 -11.17 4.99
N SER A 11 16.69 -11.97 5.85
CA SER A 11 16.31 -11.61 7.22
C SER A 11 17.54 -11.70 8.13
N LEU A 12 17.80 -10.66 8.93
CA LEU A 12 18.60 -10.77 10.16
C LEU A 12 18.44 -9.52 11.05
N LEU A 13 17.50 -9.60 11.98
CA LEU A 13 17.58 -9.15 13.38
C LEU A 13 16.38 -9.82 14.09
N PRO A 14 16.43 -10.20 15.39
CA PRO A 14 16.98 -9.38 16.48
C PRO A 14 17.69 -10.15 17.62
N LEU A 15 18.38 -9.44 18.53
CA LEU A 15 18.17 -9.57 20.00
C LEU A 15 18.96 -8.51 20.80
N LEU A 16 18.30 -7.96 21.82
CA LEU A 16 18.78 -6.99 22.81
C LEU A 16 19.37 -7.67 24.07
N LEU A 17 20.22 -6.90 24.76
CA LEU A 17 20.53 -6.84 26.22
C LEU A 17 21.22 -8.02 26.94
N ALA A 18 22.42 -7.77 27.48
CA ALA A 18 22.72 -7.58 28.93
C ALA A 18 24.22 -7.82 29.25
N GLY A 19 24.84 -6.97 30.10
CA GLY A 19 25.97 -7.39 30.95
C GLY A 19 27.25 -6.54 31.02
N GLN A 20 27.18 -5.39 31.71
CA GLN A 20 28.19 -4.84 32.65
C GLN A 20 29.59 -4.32 32.19
N PRO A 21 30.20 -3.39 32.97
CA PRO A 21 31.04 -2.32 32.47
C PRO A 21 32.55 -2.58 32.66
N LEU A 22 33.37 -2.04 31.75
CA LEU A 22 34.81 -1.89 32.00
C LEU A 22 35.14 -0.41 32.21
N LYS A 23 35.50 -0.12 33.46
CA LYS A 23 36.00 1.16 33.96
C LYS A 23 37.38 1.49 33.39
N SER A 24 37.55 2.79 33.16
CA SER A 24 38.72 3.62 33.44
C SER A 24 40.04 3.33 32.74
N ASN A 25 40.46 4.25 31.87
CA ASN A 25 41.45 5.29 32.23
C ASN A 25 41.85 6.04 30.95
N LEU A 26 41.30 7.24 30.75
CA LEU A 26 41.95 8.25 29.91
C LEU A 26 41.90 9.56 30.68
N SER A 27 43.10 10.00 31.02
CA SER A 27 43.47 11.20 31.76
C SER A 27 42.96 12.46 31.09
N GLU A 28 42.52 13.40 31.94
CA GLU A 28 42.18 14.78 31.62
C GLU A 28 43.31 15.51 30.88
N SER A 29 42.94 16.13 29.76
CA SER A 29 43.40 17.44 29.30
C SER A 29 42.33 17.95 28.32
N VAL A 30 41.36 18.78 28.74
CA VAL A 30 41.42 20.27 28.79
C VAL A 30 41.69 20.77 27.35
N LEU A 31 40.72 21.31 26.57
CA LEU A 31 40.00 22.58 26.78
C LEU A 31 38.71 22.70 25.94
N GLN A 32 37.80 23.50 26.48
CA GLN A 32 36.59 24.13 25.94
C GLN A 32 36.63 24.54 24.45
N ALA A 33 35.52 24.28 23.76
CA ALA A 33 34.99 25.14 22.71
C ALA A 33 33.45 25.15 22.84
N ASP A 34 32.87 26.35 22.87
CA ASP A 34 31.49 26.65 23.19
C ASP A 34 30.47 25.95 22.28
N ALA A 35 29.40 25.44 22.88
CA ALA A 35 28.26 24.86 22.20
C ALA A 35 27.19 25.94 21.98
N GLU A 36 27.07 26.46 20.74
CA GLU A 36 25.80 26.97 20.25
C GLU A 36 25.02 25.79 19.66
N SER A 37 24.02 25.31 20.39
CA SER A 37 23.10 24.29 19.86
C SER A 37 21.95 24.98 19.12
N GLU A 38 22.05 25.10 17.79
CA GLU A 38 20.85 25.28 16.98
C GLU A 38 20.14 23.92 16.87
N THR A 39 19.07 23.76 17.65
CA THR A 39 18.17 22.62 17.53
C THR A 39 17.29 22.81 16.30
N VAL A 40 17.67 22.15 15.21
CA VAL A 40 16.91 22.12 13.95
C VAL A 40 15.79 21.09 14.08
N HIS A 41 14.53 21.54 14.02
CA HIS A 41 13.37 20.65 14.12
C HIS A 41 12.98 20.11 12.73
N ILE A 42 12.70 18.80 12.66
CA ILE A 42 12.33 18.10 11.41
C ILE A 42 11.08 18.71 10.77
N SER A 43 10.19 19.32 11.57
CA SER A 43 9.00 20.03 11.11
C SER A 43 9.29 21.22 10.20
N ASP A 44 10.48 21.83 10.30
CA ASP A 44 10.82 23.04 9.56
C ASP A 44 11.09 22.77 8.07
N PHE A 45 11.23 21.49 7.69
CA PHE A 45 11.62 21.06 6.34
C PHE A 45 10.49 20.36 5.56
N ILE A 46 9.35 20.08 6.19
CA ILE A 46 8.23 19.42 5.53
C ILE A 46 7.22 20.48 5.07
N SER A 47 7.59 21.23 4.05
CA SER A 47 6.62 21.86 3.15
C SER A 47 6.39 20.92 1.96
N PRO A 48 5.15 20.47 1.69
CA PRO A 48 4.87 19.60 0.56
C PRO A 48 5.24 20.31 -0.76
N VAL A 49 5.98 19.57 -1.61
CA VAL A 49 6.49 19.98 -2.93
C VAL A 49 5.42 20.54 -3.88
N LEU A 50 4.13 20.33 -3.59
CA LEU A 50 3.01 20.85 -4.38
C LEU A 50 2.77 22.36 -4.24
N SER A 51 3.52 23.09 -3.41
CA SER A 51 3.28 24.52 -3.14
C SER A 51 4.43 25.47 -3.52
N ARG A 52 5.52 25.00 -4.13
CA ARG A 52 6.69 25.87 -4.36
C ARG A 52 6.58 26.61 -5.70
N SER A 53 6.08 27.84 -5.62
CA SER A 53 6.08 28.83 -6.70
C SER A 53 7.50 29.08 -7.22
N TYR A 54 7.62 29.06 -8.54
CA TYR A 54 8.85 29.28 -9.30
C TYR A 54 9.27 30.76 -9.21
N SER A 55 10.47 31.02 -8.66
CA SER A 55 11.21 32.27 -8.85
C SER A 55 12.71 32.01 -8.66
N ASP A 56 13.51 32.87 -9.28
CA ASP A 56 14.69 32.51 -10.06
C ASP A 56 16.05 32.75 -9.36
N GLU A 57 17.10 32.19 -9.96
CA GLU A 57 18.54 32.54 -9.92
C GLU A 57 19.30 32.68 -8.59
N THR A 58 20.02 31.61 -8.23
CA THR A 58 21.50 31.52 -8.07
C THR A 58 21.80 30.33 -7.17
N PHE A 59 22.16 29.19 -7.76
CA PHE A 59 22.57 28.00 -7.00
C PHE A 59 23.98 28.25 -6.43
N ASP A 60 24.03 28.78 -5.20
CA ASP A 60 25.24 29.14 -4.48
C ASP A 60 26.19 27.92 -4.32
N ASN A 61 27.45 28.10 -4.72
CA ASN A 61 28.54 27.11 -4.63
C ASN A 61 28.82 26.66 -3.18
N SER A 62 28.29 27.37 -2.19
CA SER A 62 28.39 27.01 -0.76
C SER A 62 27.62 25.73 -0.41
N LEU A 63 26.46 25.49 -1.04
CA LEU A 63 25.66 24.27 -0.85
C LEU A 63 26.41 23.06 -1.43
N GLN A 64 26.94 23.19 -2.64
CA GLN A 64 27.71 22.14 -3.31
C GLN A 64 28.95 21.73 -2.50
N ARG A 65 29.64 22.69 -1.86
CA ARG A 65 30.80 22.41 -1.00
C ARG A 65 30.41 21.72 0.31
N ARG A 66 29.28 22.09 0.91
CA ARG A 66 28.73 21.38 2.08
C ARG A 66 28.26 19.96 1.74
N PHE A 67 27.68 19.75 0.55
CA PHE A 67 27.32 18.42 0.04
C PHE A 67 28.53 17.49 -0.13
N THR A 68 29.74 18.03 -0.31
CA THR A 68 30.98 17.25 -0.46
C THR A 68 31.75 16.98 0.84
N GLU A 69 31.36 17.58 1.97
CA GLU A 69 32.19 17.57 3.19
C GLU A 69 31.62 16.72 4.34
N THR A 70 30.34 16.31 4.28
CA THR A 70 29.74 15.48 5.34
C THR A 70 29.07 14.20 4.81
N PRO A 71 29.33 13.02 5.41
CA PRO A 71 28.68 11.76 5.04
C PRO A 71 27.15 11.81 5.21
N ALA A 72 26.68 12.61 6.17
CA ALA A 72 25.26 12.83 6.45
C ALA A 72 24.52 13.54 5.31
N LEU A 73 25.18 14.44 4.57
CA LEU A 73 24.57 15.12 3.43
C LEU A 73 24.50 14.25 2.17
N GLY A 74 25.42 13.30 1.98
CA GLY A 74 25.35 12.29 0.92
C GLY A 74 24.23 11.25 1.13
N LEU A 75 23.82 11.03 2.38
CA LEU A 75 22.60 10.28 2.73
C LEU A 75 21.34 11.09 2.38
N LEU A 76 21.31 12.37 2.76
CA LEU A 76 20.16 13.25 2.53
C LEU A 76 19.95 13.56 1.04
N SER A 77 21.02 13.75 0.27
CA SER A 77 20.93 14.00 -1.17
C SER A 77 20.34 12.79 -1.90
N SER A 78 20.82 11.58 -1.60
CA SER A 78 20.31 10.33 -2.18
C SER A 78 18.92 9.95 -1.64
N ALA A 79 18.52 10.47 -0.48
CA ALA A 79 17.16 10.33 0.03
C ALA A 79 16.15 11.20 -0.73
N ILE A 80 16.57 12.36 -1.28
CA ILE A 80 15.71 13.24 -2.09
C ILE A 80 15.72 12.83 -3.56
N LEU A 81 16.92 12.57 -4.11
CA LEU A 81 17.11 12.11 -5.49
C LEU A 81 18.12 10.94 -5.51
N PRO A 82 17.67 9.70 -5.70
CA PRO A 82 18.55 8.55 -5.70
C PRO A 82 19.55 8.64 -6.84
N GLY A 83 20.81 8.32 -6.55
CA GLY A 83 21.94 8.46 -7.46
C GLY A 83 22.70 9.79 -7.34
N SER A 84 22.13 10.82 -6.71
CA SER A 84 22.79 12.13 -6.58
C SER A 84 24.07 12.08 -5.74
N GLY A 85 24.07 11.33 -4.64
CA GLY A 85 25.25 11.16 -3.80
C GLY A 85 26.41 10.42 -4.49
N GLN A 86 26.08 9.50 -5.40
CA GLN A 86 27.07 8.81 -6.25
C GLN A 86 27.67 9.77 -7.29
N MET A 87 26.85 10.64 -7.89
CA MET A 87 27.31 11.64 -8.87
C MET A 87 28.22 12.68 -8.22
N ILE A 88 27.88 13.18 -7.01
CA ILE A 88 28.76 14.04 -6.20
C ILE A 88 30.10 13.34 -5.92
N ASN A 89 30.08 12.02 -5.76
CA ASN A 89 31.25 11.20 -5.59
C ASN A 89 31.98 10.80 -6.90
N ASN A 90 31.70 11.43 -8.03
CA ASN A 90 32.25 11.12 -9.36
C ASN A 90 31.99 9.67 -9.83
N ASN A 91 31.03 8.96 -9.21
CA ASN A 91 30.63 7.61 -9.59
C ASN A 91 29.37 7.65 -10.47
N TRP A 92 29.55 8.18 -11.67
CA TRP A 92 28.48 8.43 -12.65
C TRP A 92 27.75 7.16 -13.09
N ILE A 93 28.44 6.02 -13.14
CA ILE A 93 27.81 4.74 -13.54
C ILE A 93 26.79 4.30 -12.48
N ARG A 94 27.18 4.30 -11.19
CA ARG A 94 26.25 3.93 -10.11
C ARG A 94 25.12 4.95 -9.96
N GLY A 95 25.45 6.24 -10.06
CA GLY A 95 24.44 7.31 -10.06
C GLY A 95 23.42 7.16 -11.19
N GLY A 96 23.89 6.87 -12.40
CA GLY A 96 23.03 6.61 -13.57
C GLY A 96 22.14 5.38 -13.41
N LEU A 97 22.65 4.30 -12.79
CA LEU A 97 21.86 3.09 -12.52
C LEU A 97 20.70 3.38 -11.55
N PHE A 98 20.97 4.05 -10.43
CA PHE A 98 19.94 4.42 -9.46
C PHE A 98 18.88 5.34 -10.08
N ALA A 99 19.31 6.30 -10.92
CA ALA A 99 18.40 7.19 -11.64
C ALA A 99 17.54 6.44 -12.69
N ALA A 100 18.12 5.47 -13.41
CA ALA A 100 17.37 4.67 -14.37
C ALA A 100 16.30 3.80 -13.70
N ILE A 101 16.63 3.16 -12.57
CA ILE A 101 15.67 2.40 -11.76
C ILE A 101 14.57 3.31 -11.22
N GLU A 102 14.93 4.52 -10.77
CA GLU A 102 13.98 5.51 -10.28
C GLU A 102 12.94 5.89 -11.34
N ILE A 103 13.42 6.32 -12.51
CA ILE A 103 12.56 6.73 -13.63
C ILE A 103 11.64 5.58 -14.05
N ALA A 104 12.18 4.37 -14.19
CA ALA A 104 11.40 3.19 -14.54
C ALA A 104 10.34 2.86 -13.48
N SER A 105 10.70 2.95 -12.19
CA SER A 105 9.77 2.68 -11.08
C SER A 105 8.66 3.71 -11.02
N ILE A 106 8.97 5.01 -11.15
CA ILE A 106 7.96 6.08 -11.21
C ILE A 106 6.99 5.86 -12.36
N TYR A 107 7.52 5.57 -13.56
CA TYR A 107 6.70 5.27 -14.74
C TYR A 107 5.72 4.12 -14.45
N MET A 108 6.22 3.00 -13.88
CA MET A 108 5.38 1.84 -13.57
C MET A 108 4.37 2.13 -12.45
N ILE A 109 4.73 2.91 -11.43
CA ILE A 109 3.79 3.34 -10.38
C ILE A 109 2.61 4.09 -10.99
N VAL A 110 2.91 5.08 -11.86
CA VAL A 110 1.89 5.92 -12.51
C VAL A 110 1.02 5.07 -13.43
N GLU A 111 1.62 4.24 -14.29
CA GLU A 111 0.88 3.40 -15.24
C GLU A 111 -0.07 2.43 -14.53
N TYR A 112 0.43 1.65 -13.57
CA TYR A 112 -0.40 0.68 -12.85
C TYR A 112 -1.42 1.34 -11.92
N HIS A 113 -1.11 2.50 -11.33
CA HIS A 113 -2.09 3.24 -10.55
C HIS A 113 -3.23 3.75 -11.43
N ASN A 114 -2.91 4.31 -12.60
CA ASN A 114 -3.92 4.78 -13.55
C ASN A 114 -4.76 3.63 -14.11
N ARG A 115 -4.16 2.47 -14.38
CA ARG A 115 -4.89 1.27 -14.76
C ARG A 115 -5.83 0.78 -13.65
N GLY A 116 -5.36 0.75 -12.41
CA GLY A 116 -6.17 0.44 -11.23
C GLY A 116 -7.39 1.36 -11.15
N ASN A 117 -7.20 2.68 -11.23
CA ASN A 117 -8.29 3.66 -11.18
C ASN A 117 -9.32 3.46 -12.31
N ARG A 118 -8.87 3.20 -13.54
CA ARG A 118 -9.77 2.90 -14.67
C ARG A 118 -10.52 1.58 -14.47
N GLY A 119 -9.84 0.57 -13.92
CA GLY A 119 -10.42 -0.74 -13.63
C GLY A 119 -11.46 -0.69 -12.51
N GLU A 120 -11.19 0.08 -11.47
CA GLU A 120 -12.11 0.38 -10.36
C GLU A 120 -13.37 1.06 -10.90
N GLN A 121 -13.24 2.16 -11.65
CA GLN A 121 -14.39 2.84 -12.27
C GLN A 121 -15.20 1.92 -13.18
N ARG A 122 -14.54 1.04 -13.95
CA ARG A 122 -15.22 0.05 -14.79
C ARG A 122 -16.02 -0.94 -13.94
N TYR A 123 -15.45 -1.40 -12.84
CA TYR A 123 -16.13 -2.30 -11.91
C TYR A 123 -17.30 -1.61 -11.20
N GLU A 124 -17.13 -0.38 -10.73
CA GLU A 124 -18.20 0.39 -10.09
C GLU A 124 -19.37 0.59 -11.04
N ASN A 125 -19.11 1.02 -12.29
CA ASN A 125 -20.15 1.16 -13.31
C ASN A 125 -20.84 -0.18 -13.64
N PHE A 126 -20.08 -1.27 -13.68
CA PHE A 126 -20.63 -2.61 -13.90
C PHE A 126 -21.54 -3.03 -12.74
N ALA A 127 -21.09 -2.86 -11.50
CA ALA A 127 -21.89 -3.18 -10.32
C ALA A 127 -23.15 -2.32 -10.23
N ASP A 128 -23.05 -1.02 -10.50
CA ASP A 128 -24.17 -0.07 -10.46
C ASP A 128 -25.27 -0.40 -11.47
N GLN A 129 -24.94 -1.06 -12.59
CA GLN A 129 -25.90 -1.47 -13.62
C GLN A 129 -26.49 -2.88 -13.40
N ASN A 130 -25.88 -3.67 -12.51
CA ASN A 130 -26.16 -5.11 -12.44
C ASN A 130 -26.44 -5.62 -11.02
N TRP A 131 -26.29 -4.78 -9.99
CA TRP A 131 -26.53 -5.13 -8.60
C TRP A 131 -27.62 -4.24 -7.98
N SER A 132 -28.62 -4.87 -7.37
CA SER A 132 -29.76 -4.20 -6.74
C SER A 132 -29.84 -4.50 -5.25
N VAL A 133 -29.87 -3.43 -4.43
CA VAL A 133 -30.14 -3.56 -3.00
C VAL A 133 -31.56 -4.04 -2.73
N THR A 134 -32.52 -3.66 -3.59
CA THR A 134 -33.91 -4.11 -3.52
C THR A 134 -34.00 -5.62 -3.70
N GLN A 135 -33.36 -6.16 -4.74
CA GLN A 135 -33.32 -7.61 -4.97
C GLN A 135 -32.63 -8.33 -3.82
N TYR A 136 -31.51 -7.78 -3.32
CA TYR A 136 -30.81 -8.37 -2.19
C TYR A 136 -31.68 -8.40 -0.91
N ALA A 137 -32.43 -7.33 -0.65
CA ALA A 137 -33.36 -7.25 0.49
C ALA A 137 -34.52 -8.25 0.35
N GLN A 138 -35.09 -8.40 -0.86
CA GLN A 138 -36.10 -9.42 -1.16
C GLN A 138 -35.58 -10.82 -0.90
N TRP A 139 -34.41 -11.13 -1.44
CA TRP A 139 -33.76 -12.41 -1.19
C TRP A 139 -33.51 -12.63 0.30
N LEU A 140 -33.10 -11.61 1.05
CA LEU A 140 -32.85 -11.76 2.49
C LEU A 140 -34.14 -12.11 3.23
N VAL A 141 -35.28 -11.54 2.83
CA VAL A 141 -36.60 -11.89 3.37
C VAL A 141 -36.97 -13.33 3.06
N GLU A 142 -36.91 -13.72 1.79
CA GLU A 142 -37.21 -15.08 1.32
C GLU A 142 -36.26 -16.12 1.94
N TYR A 143 -34.99 -15.76 2.10
CA TYR A 143 -33.97 -16.57 2.75
C TYR A 143 -34.37 -16.92 4.17
N HIS A 144 -34.96 -15.99 4.93
CA HIS A 144 -35.44 -16.28 6.28
C HIS A 144 -36.65 -17.21 6.26
N ASP A 145 -37.58 -17.01 5.34
CA ASP A 145 -38.79 -17.83 5.21
C ASP A 145 -38.44 -19.29 4.87
N GLU A 146 -37.61 -19.48 3.85
CA GLU A 146 -37.19 -20.78 3.32
C GLU A 146 -36.25 -21.56 4.25
N ASN A 147 -35.70 -20.89 5.26
CA ASN A 147 -34.86 -21.49 6.28
C ASN A 147 -35.52 -21.55 7.66
N GLY A 148 -36.73 -20.98 7.84
CA GLY A 148 -37.37 -20.85 9.15
C GLY A 148 -36.47 -20.09 10.15
N ILE A 149 -35.97 -18.93 9.75
CA ILE A 149 -35.13 -18.07 10.60
C ILE A 149 -36.00 -16.93 11.15
N ASN A 150 -36.10 -16.85 12.48
CA ASN A 150 -36.78 -15.74 13.13
C ASN A 150 -35.83 -14.56 13.32
N ASN A 151 -36.26 -13.36 12.92
CA ASN A 151 -35.48 -12.14 13.06
C ASN A 151 -36.42 -10.96 13.36
N ALA A 152 -36.05 -10.10 14.32
CA ALA A 152 -36.94 -9.08 14.88
C ALA A 152 -37.40 -8.04 13.84
N ASN A 153 -36.50 -7.63 12.95
CA ASN A 153 -36.76 -6.57 11.97
C ASN A 153 -37.19 -7.12 10.59
N LEU A 154 -37.36 -8.44 10.46
CA LEU A 154 -37.72 -9.08 9.20
C LEU A 154 -39.05 -8.58 8.63
N ALA A 155 -40.04 -8.36 9.49
CA ALA A 155 -41.35 -7.86 9.08
C ALA A 155 -41.28 -6.43 8.54
N GLN A 156 -40.42 -5.59 9.12
CA GLN A 156 -40.20 -4.22 8.62
C GLN A 156 -39.50 -4.25 7.26
N LEU A 157 -38.44 -5.06 7.11
CA LEU A 157 -37.76 -5.24 5.83
C LEU A 157 -38.71 -5.79 4.76
N ARG A 158 -39.57 -6.76 5.08
CA ARG A 158 -40.59 -7.28 4.16
C ARG A 158 -41.52 -6.19 3.64
N ASN A 159 -42.03 -5.34 4.54
CA ASN A 159 -42.91 -4.24 4.14
C ASN A 159 -42.22 -3.23 3.21
N MET A 160 -40.89 -3.07 3.32
CA MET A 160 -40.11 -2.19 2.44
C MET A 160 -39.95 -2.73 1.01
N VAL A 161 -40.11 -4.04 0.81
CA VAL A 161 -39.88 -4.70 -0.49
C VAL A 161 -41.14 -5.32 -1.09
N GLU A 162 -42.26 -5.27 -0.36
CA GLU A 162 -43.52 -5.87 -0.78
C GLU A 162 -44.08 -5.17 -2.03
N GLY A 163 -44.24 -5.93 -3.11
CA GLY A 163 -44.81 -5.44 -4.37
C GLY A 163 -43.90 -4.47 -5.15
N ILE A 164 -42.62 -4.38 -4.80
CA ILE A 164 -41.63 -3.58 -5.53
C ILE A 164 -40.82 -4.51 -6.42
N ASP A 165 -40.56 -4.12 -7.66
CA ASP A 165 -39.63 -4.83 -8.53
C ASP A 165 -38.26 -4.14 -8.49
N PRO A 166 -37.14 -4.89 -8.46
CA PRO A 166 -35.80 -4.30 -8.50
C PRO A 166 -35.58 -3.55 -9.82
N ALA A 167 -35.16 -2.28 -9.72
CA ALA A 167 -34.97 -1.44 -10.89
C ALA A 167 -33.60 -1.66 -11.57
N PHE A 168 -32.62 -2.21 -10.84
CA PHE A 168 -31.21 -2.24 -11.26
C PHE A 168 -30.66 -0.87 -11.62
N ASP A 169 -31.13 0.12 -10.88
CA ASP A 169 -30.69 1.50 -10.91
C ASP A 169 -30.43 1.92 -9.48
N THR A 170 -29.17 2.21 -9.17
CA THR A 170 -28.74 2.57 -7.82
C THR A 170 -29.46 3.81 -7.30
N SER A 171 -29.85 4.74 -8.16
CA SER A 171 -30.57 5.95 -7.75
C SER A 171 -32.01 5.67 -7.30
N VAL A 172 -32.59 4.58 -7.79
CA VAL A 172 -33.97 4.15 -7.48
C VAL A 172 -33.99 3.16 -6.32
N ASP A 173 -33.19 2.09 -6.42
CA ASP A 173 -33.23 0.97 -5.47
C ASP A 173 -32.78 1.40 -4.07
N TRP A 174 -31.77 2.27 -3.96
CA TRP A 174 -31.30 2.77 -2.67
C TRP A 174 -32.27 3.74 -1.99
N GLN A 175 -33.29 4.26 -2.69
CA GLN A 175 -34.34 5.07 -2.08
C GLN A 175 -35.45 4.22 -1.45
N GLN A 176 -35.55 2.94 -1.83
CA GLN A 176 -36.58 2.03 -1.32
C GLN A 176 -36.23 1.42 0.03
N ILE A 177 -34.92 1.25 0.30
CA ILE A 177 -34.44 0.45 1.41
C ILE A 177 -33.83 1.34 2.51
N ASP A 178 -34.38 1.23 3.71
CA ASP A 178 -33.68 1.70 4.90
C ASP A 178 -32.52 0.74 5.21
N ILE A 179 -31.30 1.21 4.95
CA ILE A 179 -30.09 0.41 5.09
C ILE A 179 -29.88 -0.07 6.53
N ASP A 180 -30.33 0.67 7.55
CA ASP A 180 -30.11 0.29 8.94
C ASP A 180 -31.01 -0.89 9.33
N ILE A 181 -32.25 -0.91 8.84
CA ILE A 181 -33.15 -2.07 9.00
C ILE A 181 -32.59 -3.30 8.29
N LEU A 182 -32.08 -3.15 7.07
CA LEU A 182 -31.44 -4.25 6.33
C LEU A 182 -30.24 -4.82 7.13
N ARG A 183 -29.36 -3.95 7.62
CA ARG A 183 -28.17 -4.35 8.38
C ARG A 183 -28.51 -5.06 9.69
N ASP A 184 -29.54 -4.61 10.38
CA ASP A 184 -30.00 -5.26 11.61
C ASP A 184 -30.48 -6.69 11.35
N VAL A 185 -31.14 -6.91 10.21
CA VAL A 185 -31.50 -8.25 9.76
C VAL A 185 -30.24 -9.07 9.46
N GLU A 186 -29.30 -8.56 8.65
CA GLU A 186 -28.06 -9.26 8.29
C GLU A 186 -27.24 -9.72 9.50
N ARG A 187 -27.02 -8.85 10.50
CA ARG A 187 -26.23 -9.17 11.70
C ARG A 187 -26.73 -10.41 12.45
N ASN A 188 -28.05 -10.63 12.40
CA ASN A 188 -28.74 -11.70 13.10
C ASN A 188 -29.11 -12.87 12.17
N THR A 189 -28.55 -12.92 10.96
CA THR A 189 -28.82 -13.98 9.98
C THR A 189 -27.74 -15.06 10.03
N PRO A 190 -28.05 -16.33 10.39
CA PRO A 190 -27.13 -17.44 10.30
C PRO A 190 -26.84 -17.80 8.84
N PHE A 191 -25.59 -18.14 8.54
CA PHE A 191 -25.23 -18.64 7.21
C PHE A 191 -25.61 -20.12 7.08
N ILE A 192 -26.48 -20.42 6.11
CA ILE A 192 -26.96 -21.76 5.77
C ILE A 192 -26.28 -22.28 4.50
N THR A 193 -25.57 -23.40 4.65
CA THR A 193 -24.84 -24.09 3.58
C THR A 193 -25.74 -25.01 2.74
N PRO A 194 -25.27 -25.50 1.57
CA PRO A 194 -26.06 -26.37 0.67
C PRO A 194 -26.57 -27.67 1.31
N ASP A 195 -25.91 -28.16 2.34
CA ASP A 195 -26.30 -29.30 3.17
C ASP A 195 -27.31 -28.95 4.29
N ALA A 196 -27.90 -27.74 4.23
CA ALA A 196 -28.85 -27.19 5.19
C ALA A 196 -28.31 -27.04 6.63
N ASN A 197 -26.99 -27.01 6.79
CA ASN A 197 -26.37 -26.78 8.10
C ASN A 197 -26.33 -25.28 8.44
N ARG A 198 -26.71 -24.95 9.67
CA ARG A 198 -26.57 -23.61 10.22
C ARG A 198 -25.14 -23.41 10.71
N THR A 199 -24.50 -22.34 10.26
CA THR A 199 -23.14 -21.97 10.68
C THR A 199 -23.16 -20.61 11.37
N SER A 200 -22.00 -19.94 11.47
CA SER A 200 -21.93 -18.60 12.04
C SER A 200 -22.86 -17.62 11.30
N ASN A 201 -23.26 -16.55 11.99
CA ASN A 201 -23.95 -15.45 11.34
C ASN A 201 -23.11 -14.85 10.21
N PHE A 202 -23.77 -14.10 9.33
CA PHE A 202 -23.09 -13.30 8.32
C PHE A 202 -21.98 -12.48 8.98
N SER A 203 -20.78 -12.60 8.42
CA SER A 203 -19.58 -11.98 8.97
C SER A 203 -19.49 -10.49 8.69
N HIS A 204 -20.32 -10.00 7.75
CA HIS A 204 -20.29 -8.65 7.22
C HIS A 204 -21.73 -8.17 7.02
N ILE A 205 -21.88 -6.86 7.01
CA ILE A 205 -23.12 -6.15 6.70
C ILE A 205 -22.92 -5.30 5.45
N LEU A 206 -24.01 -4.98 4.76
CA LEU A 206 -23.98 -4.16 3.56
C LEU A 206 -23.51 -2.73 3.88
N PRO A 207 -22.39 -2.26 3.30
CA PRO A 207 -21.90 -0.90 3.50
C PRO A 207 -22.76 0.10 2.72
N GLY A 208 -22.60 1.39 3.02
CA GLY A 208 -23.34 2.43 2.29
C GLY A 208 -22.93 2.47 0.82
N TYR A 209 -23.90 2.71 -0.06
CA TYR A 209 -23.66 2.94 -1.49
C TYR A 209 -22.52 3.93 -1.75
N GLY A 210 -21.74 3.68 -2.79
CA GLY A 210 -20.63 4.54 -3.21
C GLY A 210 -19.38 4.44 -2.33
N SER A 211 -19.39 3.66 -1.25
CA SER A 211 -18.18 3.44 -0.45
C SER A 211 -17.29 2.36 -1.07
N GLN A 212 -15.98 2.48 -0.90
CA GLN A 212 -15.02 1.43 -1.31
C GLN A 212 -15.39 0.07 -0.71
N GLN A 213 -15.84 0.04 0.54
CA GLN A 213 -16.24 -1.18 1.21
C GLN A 213 -17.48 -1.81 0.55
N TYR A 214 -18.45 -1.01 0.11
CA TYR A 214 -19.63 -1.52 -0.61
C TYR A 214 -19.21 -2.31 -1.85
N TYR A 215 -18.42 -1.69 -2.72
CA TYR A 215 -17.90 -2.32 -3.92
C TYR A 215 -17.00 -3.52 -3.62
N GLU A 216 -16.20 -3.52 -2.55
CA GLU A 216 -15.42 -4.69 -2.16
C GLU A 216 -16.32 -5.87 -1.75
N LEU A 217 -17.33 -5.63 -0.93
CA LEU A 217 -18.10 -6.71 -0.32
C LEU A 217 -19.02 -7.42 -1.32
N ILE A 218 -19.70 -6.68 -2.20
CA ILE A 218 -20.72 -7.22 -3.12
C ILE A 218 -20.18 -8.24 -4.15
N SER A 219 -18.88 -8.22 -4.43
CA SER A 219 -18.18 -9.21 -5.26
C SER A 219 -17.17 -10.06 -4.49
N LYS A 220 -17.21 -10.08 -3.16
CA LYS A 220 -16.29 -10.89 -2.34
C LYS A 220 -17.00 -11.93 -1.50
N TYR A 221 -18.18 -11.61 -0.97
CA TYR A 221 -18.93 -12.52 -0.11
C TYR A 221 -20.12 -13.12 -0.84
N TYR A 222 -20.19 -14.44 -0.79
CA TYR A 222 -21.21 -15.24 -1.47
C TYR A 222 -22.65 -14.90 -1.06
N GLN A 223 -22.89 -14.31 0.10
CA GLN A 223 -24.23 -13.83 0.47
C GLN A 223 -24.74 -12.69 -0.44
N TYR A 224 -23.85 -11.82 -0.95
CA TYR A 224 -24.26 -10.68 -1.78
C TYR A 224 -24.46 -11.03 -3.25
N GLN A 225 -24.21 -12.29 -3.63
CA GLN A 225 -24.55 -12.85 -4.94
C GLN A 225 -26.02 -12.60 -5.29
N ALA A 226 -26.89 -12.64 -4.28
CA ALA A 226 -28.32 -12.51 -4.46
C ALA A 226 -28.80 -11.16 -4.97
N GLY A 227 -27.99 -10.11 -4.86
CA GLY A 227 -28.30 -8.80 -5.44
C GLY A 227 -27.99 -8.68 -6.93
N TRP A 228 -27.28 -9.64 -7.53
CA TRP A 228 -26.92 -9.59 -8.95
C TRP A 228 -28.11 -9.96 -9.84
N ALA A 229 -28.28 -9.25 -10.96
CA ALA A 229 -29.46 -9.32 -11.82
C ALA A 229 -29.75 -10.72 -12.40
N ASP A 230 -28.72 -11.53 -12.59
CA ASP A 230 -28.84 -12.88 -13.15
C ASP A 230 -29.06 -13.96 -12.08
N TYR A 231 -29.07 -13.60 -10.79
CA TYR A 231 -29.03 -14.56 -9.69
C TYR A 231 -30.17 -15.58 -9.73
N TYR A 232 -31.42 -15.12 -9.72
CA TYR A 232 -32.59 -16.01 -9.73
C TYR A 232 -32.69 -16.78 -11.05
N GLY A 233 -32.45 -16.13 -12.18
CA GLY A 233 -32.45 -16.77 -13.50
C GLY A 233 -31.42 -17.90 -13.60
N TYR A 234 -30.21 -17.67 -13.06
CA TYR A 234 -29.14 -18.65 -13.00
C TYR A 234 -29.51 -19.85 -12.11
N HIS A 235 -30.04 -19.61 -10.90
CA HIS A 235 -30.40 -20.70 -9.98
C HIS A 235 -31.57 -21.53 -10.52
N SER A 236 -32.57 -20.88 -11.12
CA SER A 236 -33.67 -21.56 -11.80
C SER A 236 -33.19 -22.42 -12.97
N ALA A 237 -32.27 -21.92 -13.80
CA ALA A 237 -31.75 -22.64 -14.96
C ALA A 237 -30.89 -23.86 -14.55
N ASN A 238 -30.24 -23.80 -13.39
CA ASN A 238 -29.34 -24.85 -12.91
C ASN A 238 -29.97 -25.76 -11.85
N ASN A 239 -31.28 -25.62 -11.58
CA ASN A 239 -32.01 -26.37 -10.57
C ASN A 239 -31.30 -26.37 -9.20
N SER A 240 -30.77 -25.21 -8.79
CA SER A 240 -30.12 -25.00 -7.49
C SER A 240 -31.00 -24.17 -6.57
N ASN A 241 -30.86 -24.35 -5.26
CA ASN A 241 -31.61 -23.59 -4.26
C ASN A 241 -30.95 -22.21 -4.06
N PRO A 242 -31.61 -21.09 -4.40
CA PRO A 242 -31.06 -19.74 -4.21
C PRO A 242 -30.96 -19.35 -2.73
N TYR A 243 -31.57 -20.09 -1.81
CA TYR A 243 -31.56 -19.80 -0.37
C TYR A 243 -30.60 -20.71 0.42
N ARG A 244 -29.63 -21.31 -0.28
CA ARG A 244 -28.54 -22.12 0.29
C ARG A 244 -27.22 -21.72 -0.36
N ILE A 245 -26.32 -21.11 0.42
CA ILE A 245 -25.17 -20.40 -0.12
C ILE A 245 -23.93 -21.29 -0.03
N SER A 246 -23.28 -21.58 -1.16
CA SER A 246 -22.02 -22.31 -1.14
C SER A 246 -20.84 -21.42 -0.75
N ARG A 247 -19.82 -22.00 -0.12
CA ARG A 247 -18.61 -21.27 0.34
C ARG A 247 -17.44 -21.38 -0.63
N ASP A 248 -17.57 -22.19 -1.68
CA ASP A 248 -16.56 -22.44 -2.70
C ASP A 248 -16.84 -21.69 -4.02
N GLY A 249 -18.04 -21.14 -4.20
CA GLY A 249 -18.42 -20.43 -5.42
C GLY A 249 -18.92 -21.33 -6.54
N ASP A 250 -19.15 -22.62 -6.28
CA ASP A 250 -19.58 -23.61 -7.29
C ASP A 250 -20.92 -23.27 -7.97
N LYS A 251 -21.70 -22.38 -7.36
CA LYS A 251 -23.02 -21.91 -7.82
C LYS A 251 -23.06 -20.39 -8.02
N ALA A 252 -21.90 -19.77 -8.22
CA ALA A 252 -21.82 -18.36 -8.54
C ALA A 252 -22.46 -18.05 -9.90
N SER A 253 -23.28 -17.00 -9.94
CA SER A 253 -23.85 -16.53 -11.18
C SER A 253 -22.78 -15.88 -12.08
N PRO A 254 -22.96 -15.87 -13.41
CA PRO A 254 -22.06 -15.21 -14.35
C PRO A 254 -21.72 -13.76 -13.98
N LEU A 255 -22.70 -12.93 -13.62
CA LEU A 255 -22.44 -11.52 -13.29
C LEU A 255 -21.65 -11.36 -12.00
N PHE A 256 -21.93 -12.18 -10.98
CA PHE A 256 -21.10 -12.19 -9.76
C PHE A 256 -19.66 -12.60 -10.06
N SER A 257 -19.47 -13.61 -10.92
CA SER A 257 -18.15 -14.08 -11.35
C SER A 257 -17.39 -13.02 -12.16
N GLU A 258 -18.09 -12.28 -13.01
CA GLU A 258 -17.52 -11.14 -13.73
C GLU A 258 -17.15 -10.00 -12.78
N GLY A 259 -18.00 -9.71 -11.79
CA GLY A 259 -17.71 -8.74 -10.73
C GLY A 259 -16.44 -9.10 -9.95
N ILE A 260 -16.28 -10.36 -9.52
CA ILE A 260 -15.04 -10.87 -8.91
C ILE A 260 -13.85 -10.62 -9.83
N SER A 261 -13.97 -11.00 -11.10
CA SER A 261 -12.88 -10.92 -12.07
C SER A 261 -12.44 -9.47 -12.32
N LEU A 262 -13.41 -8.54 -12.41
CA LEU A 262 -13.14 -7.11 -12.53
C LEU A 262 -12.47 -6.57 -11.26
N ALA A 263 -12.96 -6.98 -10.09
CA ALA A 263 -12.40 -6.60 -8.81
C ALA A 263 -10.96 -7.10 -8.61
N GLU A 264 -10.68 -8.34 -9.00
CA GLU A 264 -9.34 -8.91 -8.93
C GLU A 264 -8.35 -8.17 -9.83
N GLN A 265 -8.75 -7.86 -11.08
CA GLN A 265 -7.90 -7.16 -12.05
C GLN A 265 -7.41 -5.80 -11.54
N PHE A 266 -8.31 -4.93 -11.07
CA PHE A 266 -7.87 -3.59 -10.63
C PHE A 266 -7.09 -3.67 -9.31
N ASN A 267 -7.42 -4.61 -8.42
CA ASN A 267 -6.68 -4.86 -7.19
C ASN A 267 -5.26 -5.36 -7.48
N GLU A 268 -5.06 -6.18 -8.51
CA GLU A 268 -3.74 -6.61 -8.97
C GLU A 268 -2.94 -5.42 -9.51
N ASP A 269 -3.56 -4.52 -10.26
CA ASP A 269 -2.91 -3.30 -10.75
C ASP A 269 -2.47 -2.38 -9.59
N PHE A 270 -3.33 -2.15 -8.59
CA PHE A 270 -2.94 -1.40 -7.39
C PHE A 270 -1.84 -2.09 -6.58
N ARG A 271 -1.89 -3.42 -6.46
CA ARG A 271 -0.85 -4.22 -5.80
C ARG A 271 0.49 -4.10 -6.53
N THR A 272 0.46 -4.11 -7.85
CA THR A 272 1.65 -3.94 -8.69
C THR A 272 2.23 -2.54 -8.53
N SER A 273 1.39 -1.49 -8.57
CA SER A 273 1.80 -0.12 -8.26
C SER A 273 2.44 -0.02 -6.87
N LYS A 274 1.84 -0.64 -5.84
CA LYS A 274 2.40 -0.70 -4.48
C LYS A 274 3.76 -1.39 -4.44
N ASN A 275 3.95 -2.48 -5.18
CA ASN A 275 5.24 -3.17 -5.25
C ASN A 275 6.32 -2.27 -5.87
N PHE A 276 5.99 -1.48 -6.90
CA PHE A 276 6.94 -0.50 -7.46
C PHE A 276 7.21 0.68 -6.52
N LYS A 277 6.22 1.14 -5.73
CA LYS A 277 6.46 2.12 -4.65
C LYS A 277 7.46 1.58 -3.62
N MET A 278 7.34 0.30 -3.26
CA MET A 278 8.29 -0.36 -2.37
C MET A 278 9.69 -0.49 -3.01
N LEU A 279 9.76 -0.80 -4.30
CA LEU A 279 11.03 -0.82 -5.04
C LEU A 279 11.70 0.56 -5.05
N LEU A 280 10.91 1.63 -5.26
CA LEU A 280 11.38 3.00 -5.21
C LEU A 280 11.95 3.34 -3.83
N ILE A 281 11.24 3.01 -2.75
CA ILE A 281 11.75 3.20 -1.38
C ILE A 281 13.06 2.43 -1.17
N ALA A 282 13.13 1.17 -1.62
CA ALA A 282 14.36 0.38 -1.53
C ALA A 282 15.52 1.01 -2.33
N ASN A 283 15.24 1.54 -3.53
CA ASN A 283 16.19 2.25 -4.37
C ASN A 283 16.79 3.46 -3.64
N HIS A 284 15.96 4.29 -3.01
CA HIS A 284 16.38 5.42 -2.18
C HIS A 284 17.26 4.98 -1.02
N VAL A 285 16.83 3.97 -0.26
CA VAL A 285 17.57 3.48 0.91
C VAL A 285 18.94 2.92 0.51
N ILE A 286 18.99 2.07 -0.51
CA ILE A 286 20.24 1.47 -0.99
C ILE A 286 21.17 2.56 -1.56
N SER A 287 20.63 3.51 -2.33
CA SER A 287 21.42 4.63 -2.86
C SER A 287 22.01 5.49 -1.74
N ALA A 288 21.25 5.77 -0.69
CA ALA A 288 21.73 6.52 0.46
C ALA A 288 22.90 5.79 1.15
N PHE A 289 22.73 4.49 1.46
CA PHE A 289 23.80 3.71 2.10
C PHE A 289 25.04 3.55 1.20
N ASP A 290 24.89 3.30 -0.10
CA ASP A 290 26.04 3.22 -1.03
C ASP A 290 26.81 4.53 -1.10
N SER A 291 26.11 5.68 -1.11
CA SER A 291 26.72 7.01 -1.06
C SER A 291 27.49 7.21 0.25
N PHE A 292 26.89 6.88 1.39
CA PHE A 292 27.50 6.99 2.71
C PHE A 292 28.77 6.16 2.87
N PHE A 293 28.73 4.86 2.52
CA PHE A 293 29.89 4.00 2.62
C PHE A 293 30.98 4.39 1.63
N THR A 294 30.62 4.81 0.42
CA THR A 294 31.58 5.33 -0.56
C THR A 294 32.31 6.56 -0.02
N PHE A 295 31.58 7.45 0.66
CA PHE A 295 32.15 8.63 1.30
C PHE A 295 33.11 8.25 2.44
N GLN A 296 32.69 7.39 3.37
CA GLN A 296 33.54 6.94 4.48
C GLN A 296 34.82 6.26 4.00
N LEU A 297 34.71 5.37 2.99
CA LEU A 297 35.88 4.68 2.43
C LEU A 297 36.87 5.65 1.79
N LYS A 298 36.38 6.69 1.09
CA LYS A 298 37.25 7.74 0.54
C LYS A 298 37.95 8.53 1.64
N GLN A 299 37.21 8.93 2.69
CA GLN A 299 37.78 9.68 3.81
C GLN A 299 38.86 8.88 4.55
N ASN A 300 38.61 7.60 4.83
CA ASN A 300 39.59 6.71 5.48
C ASN A 300 40.84 6.50 4.62
N ARG A 301 40.70 6.39 3.29
CA ARG A 301 41.85 6.29 2.37
C ARG A 301 42.68 7.57 2.34
N LEU A 302 42.04 8.74 2.36
CA LEU A 302 42.74 10.02 2.43
C LEU A 302 43.54 10.13 3.74
N GLN A 303 42.93 9.82 4.88
CA GLN A 303 43.61 9.82 6.18
C GLN A 303 44.81 8.85 6.22
N ALA A 304 44.63 7.62 5.72
CA ALA A 304 45.71 6.64 5.65
C ALA A 304 46.87 7.12 4.74
N ALA A 305 46.57 7.65 3.54
CA ALA A 305 47.58 8.18 2.64
C ALA A 305 48.36 9.36 3.23
N THR A 306 47.70 10.28 3.95
CA THR A 306 48.38 11.38 4.65
C THR A 306 49.26 10.88 5.78
N SER A 307 48.83 9.87 6.54
CA SER A 307 49.66 9.25 7.60
C SER A 307 50.88 8.49 7.05
N MET A 308 50.80 7.96 5.84
CA MET A 308 51.90 7.27 5.15
C MET A 308 52.86 8.22 4.41
N SER A 309 52.55 9.52 4.34
CA SER A 309 53.46 10.55 3.83
C SER A 309 53.98 11.45 4.95
N PRO A 310 54.92 10.97 5.79
CA PRO A 310 55.87 11.89 6.40
C PRO A 310 56.86 12.26 5.29
N ALA A 311 56.88 13.52 4.90
CA ALA A 311 58.01 14.07 4.17
C ALA A 311 59.25 13.95 5.07
N SER A 312 59.96 12.84 4.94
CA SER A 312 61.28 12.61 5.53
C SER A 312 62.28 13.50 4.80
N TYR A 313 62.42 14.76 5.21
CA TYR A 313 63.59 15.54 4.83
C TYR A 313 64.77 15.04 5.67
N ILE A 314 65.64 14.22 5.09
CA ILE A 314 66.94 13.89 5.69
C ILE A 314 67.83 15.13 5.48
N GLN A 315 67.94 15.98 6.50
CA GLN A 315 69.01 16.99 6.56
C GLN A 315 70.30 16.32 7.02
N LEU A 316 71.19 16.06 6.08
CA LEU A 316 72.57 15.66 6.35
C LEU A 316 73.38 16.93 6.65
N THR A 317 73.57 17.23 7.93
CA THR A 317 74.52 18.26 8.36
C THR A 317 75.89 17.60 8.52
N TYR A 318 76.82 17.90 7.61
CA TYR A 318 78.22 17.48 7.72
C TYR A 318 79.00 18.59 8.41
N ASN A 319 79.60 18.31 9.56
CA ASN A 319 80.53 19.21 10.23
C ASN A 319 81.96 18.72 9.92
N PHE A 320 82.78 19.58 9.33
CA PHE A 320 84.25 19.46 9.39
C PHE A 320 84.75 20.10 10.69
#